data_AF-A0A1X2C073-F1
#
_entry.id   AF-A0A1X2C073-F1
#
_cell.length_a   1.000
_cell.length_b   1.000
_cell.length_c   1.000
_cell.angle_alpha   90.00
_cell.angle_beta   90.00
_cell.angle_gamma   90.00
#
_symmetry.space_group_name_H-M   'P 1'
#
loop_
_entity.id
_entity.type
_entity.pdbx_description
1 polymer ?
#
loop_
_entity_poly.entity_id
_entity_poly.type
_entity_poly.pdbx_seq_one_letter_code
_entity_poly.pdbx_strand_id
1 'polypeptide(L)' 'MRTTLRIDDDVLEDARNIARAEGRSIGAVISELARRSLRPVGIVVVDGLPVFDFPPDAPIITDEDVARALEEDV' A
#
# COMPACT_ATOMS: atom_id res chain seq x y z
N MET A 1 19.04 -6.73 -5.89
CA MET A 1 19.15 -7.24 -7.28
C MET A 1 18.91 -6.08 -8.24
N ARG A 2 19.58 -6.02 -9.39
CA ARG A 2 19.33 -5.01 -10.43
C ARG A 2 18.73 -5.69 -11.65
N THR A 3 17.56 -5.23 -12.07
CA THR A 3 16.77 -5.79 -13.18
C THR A 3 16.30 -4.64 -14.05
N THR A 4 16.26 -4.85 -15.36
CA THR A 4 15.67 -3.90 -16.31
C THR A 4 14.23 -4.36 -16.59
N LEU A 5 13.27 -3.48 -16.34
CA LEU A 5 11.84 -3.73 -16.57
C LEU A 5 11.31 -2.66 -17.52
N ARG A 6 10.44 -3.04 -18.46
CA ARG A 6 9.63 -2.07 -19.21
C ARG A 6 8.44 -1.71 -18.33
N ILE A 7 8.23 -0.42 -18.11
CA ILE A 7 7.08 0.15 -17.40
C ILE A 7 6.47 1.23 -18.29
N ASP A 8 5.17 1.45 -18.13
CA ASP A 8 4.48 2.50 -18.88
C ASP A 8 4.82 3.88 -18.30
N ASP A 9 4.74 4.92 -19.15
CA ASP A 9 5.29 6.24 -18.85
C ASP A 9 4.57 6.94 -17.68
N ASP A 10 3.25 6.73 -17.58
CA ASP A 10 2.40 7.23 -16.49
C ASP A 10 2.82 6.64 -15.13
N VAL A 11 3.06 5.34 -15.07
CA VAL A 11 3.53 4.64 -13.87
C VAL A 11 4.92 5.17 -13.44
N LEU A 12 5.80 5.44 -14.40
CA LEU A 12 7.11 6.01 -14.11
C LEU A 12 7.00 7.46 -13.59
N GLU A 13 6.08 8.26 -14.13
CA GLU A 13 5.83 9.63 -13.67
C GLU A 13 5.32 9.65 -12.22
N ASP A 14 4.32 8.82 -11.90
CA ASP A 14 3.79 8.69 -10.55
C ASP A 14 4.85 8.24 -9.55
N ALA A 15 5.66 7.23 -9.92
CA ALA A 15 6.74 6.76 -9.07
C ALA A 15 7.82 7.83 -8.84
N ARG A 16 8.08 8.71 -9.80
CA ARG A 16 8.97 9.87 -9.62
C ARG A 16 8.40 10.87 -8.64
N ASN A 17 7.11 11.16 -8.72
CA ASN A 17 6.44 12.10 -7.82
C ASN A 17 6.49 11.61 -6.38
N ILE A 18 6.17 10.34 -6.14
CA ILE A 18 6.28 9.69 -4.82
C ILE A 18 7.73 9.70 -4.33
N ALA A 19 8.68 9.29 -5.17
CA ALA A 19 10.10 9.25 -4.81
C ALA A 19 10.64 10.61 -4.37
N ARG A 20 10.23 11.70 -5.05
CA ARG A 20 10.60 13.07 -4.67
C ARG A 20 9.98 13.48 -3.33
N ALA A 21 8.68 13.21 -3.15
CA ALA A 21 7.97 13.55 -1.92
C ALA A 21 8.55 12.84 -0.70
N GLU A 22 8.95 11.57 -0.85
CA GLU A 22 9.48 10.73 0.24
C GLU A 22 11.01 10.77 0.39
N GLY A 23 11.73 11.46 -0.50
CA GLY A 23 13.20 11.47 -0.49
C GLY A 23 13.85 10.10 -0.75
N ARG A 24 13.19 9.24 -1.54
CA ARG A 24 13.63 7.85 -1.82
C ARG A 24 14.03 7.69 -3.28
N SER A 25 14.73 6.59 -3.59
CA SER A 25 15.01 6.26 -4.99
C SER A 25 13.77 5.69 -5.69
N ILE A 26 13.61 5.95 -6.99
CA ILE A 26 12.49 5.43 -7.80
C ILE A 26 12.44 3.90 -7.72
N GLY A 27 13.60 3.23 -7.78
CA GLY A 27 13.68 1.77 -7.67
C GLY A 27 13.18 1.25 -6.31
N ALA A 28 13.40 1.98 -5.21
CA ALA A 28 12.87 1.61 -3.91
C ALA A 28 11.35 1.79 -3.82
N VAL A 29 10.80 2.86 -4.42
CA VAL A 29 9.35 3.09 -4.51
C VAL A 29 8.68 1.99 -5.34
N ILE A 30 9.15 1.74 -6.56
CA ILE A 30 8.62 0.68 -7.43
C ILE A 30 8.71 -0.70 -6.76
N SER A 31 9.83 -1.01 -6.09
CA SER A 31 9.98 -2.29 -5.39
C SER A 31 9.00 -2.45 -4.24
N GLU A 32 8.66 -1.38 -3.53
CA GLU A 32 7.67 -1.41 -2.45
C GLU A 32 6.25 -1.55 -3.00
N LEU A 33 5.90 -0.78 -4.02
CA LEU A 33 4.60 -0.88 -4.70
C LEU A 33 4.38 -2.29 -5.27
N ALA A 34 5.38 -2.87 -5.92
CA ALA A 34 5.32 -4.25 -6.40
C ALA A 34 5.17 -5.27 -5.26
N ARG A 35 5.85 -5.08 -4.11
CA ARG A 35 5.68 -5.97 -2.95
C ARG A 35 4.28 -5.85 -2.34
N ARG A 36 3.67 -4.68 -2.37
CA ARG A 36 2.27 -4.47 -1.93
C ARG A 36 1.29 -5.17 -2.87
N SER A 37 1.47 -5.05 -4.19
CA SER A 37 0.57 -5.70 -5.15
C SER A 37 0.69 -7.22 -5.16
N LEU A 38 1.88 -7.76 -4.86
CA LEU A 38 2.11 -9.20 -4.76
C LEU A 38 1.61 -9.81 -3.44
N ARG A 39 1.12 -9.01 -2.49
CA ARG A 39 0.39 -9.51 -1.32
C ARG A 39 -1.08 -9.67 -1.73
N PRO A 40 -1.58 -10.90 -1.91
CA PRO A 40 -2.99 -11.09 -2.20
C PRO A 40 -3.78 -10.67 -0.97
N VAL A 41 -4.58 -9.60 -1.10
CA VAL A 41 -5.68 -9.35 -0.19
C VAL A 41 -6.88 -10.01 -0.84
N GLY A 42 -7.35 -11.13 -0.28
CA GLY A 42 -8.59 -11.72 -0.76
C GLY A 42 -9.73 -10.73 -0.57
N ILE A 43 -10.67 -10.70 -1.50
CA ILE A 43 -11.95 -10.01 -1.29
C ILE A 43 -13.02 -11.09 -1.35
N VAL A 44 -13.76 -11.23 -0.25
CA VAL A 44 -14.89 -12.14 -0.14
C VAL A 44 -16.18 -11.32 -0.07
N VAL A 45 -17.29 -11.89 -0.53
CA VAL A 45 -18.60 -11.23 -0.40
C VAL A 45 -19.32 -11.85 0.80
N VAL A 46 -19.61 -11.03 1.80
CA VAL A 46 -20.37 -11.40 3.00
C VAL A 46 -21.65 -10.57 3.00
N ASP A 47 -22.81 -11.23 2.97
CA ASP A 47 -24.13 -10.58 2.93
C ASP A 47 -24.29 -9.52 1.82
N GLY A 48 -23.66 -9.77 0.67
CA GLY A 48 -23.70 -8.87 -0.50
C GLY A 48 -22.71 -7.70 -0.44
N LEU A 49 -21.92 -7.58 0.64
CA LEU A 49 -20.88 -6.56 0.79
C LEU A 49 -19.50 -7.15 0.49
N PRO A 50 -18.65 -6.47 -0.29
CA PRO A 50 -17.25 -6.86 -0.45
C PRO A 50 -16.50 -6.59 0.85
N VAL A 51 -15.90 -7.63 1.42
CA VAL A 51 -15.11 -7.60 2.66
C VAL A 51 -13.71 -8.10 2.34
N PHE A 52 -12.70 -7.46 2.93
CA PHE A 52 -11.33 -7.94 2.85
C PHE A 52 -11.16 -9.24 3.64
N ASP A 53 -10.53 -10.23 3.02
CA ASP A 53 -10.16 -11.50 3.63
C ASP A 53 -8.88 -11.29 4.45
N PHE A 54 -9.06 -10.95 5.72
CA PHE A 54 -7.98 -10.72 6.68
C PHE A 54 -7.63 -12.01 7.44
N PRO A 55 -6.35 -12.22 7.80
CA PRO A 55 -5.96 -13.27 8.72
C PRO A 55 -6.75 -13.19 10.05
N PRO A 56 -7.15 -14.31 10.66
CA PRO A 56 -7.88 -14.30 11.94
C PRO A 56 -7.12 -13.65 13.10
N ASP A 57 -5.80 -13.57 12.99
CA ASP A 57 -4.88 -12.99 13.95
C ASP A 57 -4.50 -11.53 13.62
N ALA A 58 -5.18 -10.91 12.65
CA ALA A 58 -4.97 -9.50 12.36
C ALA A 58 -5.29 -8.62 13.59
N PRO A 59 -4.48 -7.58 13.85
CA PRO A 59 -4.73 -6.67 14.97
C PRO A 59 -6.08 -5.97 14.81
N ILE A 60 -6.85 -5.91 15.90
CA ILE A 60 -8.12 -5.21 15.96
C ILE A 60 -7.82 -3.71 16.08
N ILE A 61 -8.35 -2.92 15.16
CA ILE A 61 -8.37 -1.46 15.27
C ILE A 61 -9.45 -1.08 16.28
N THR A 62 -9.05 -0.43 17.36
CA THR A 62 -9.95 0.06 18.41
C THR A 62 -10.25 1.56 18.25
N ASP A 63 -11.24 2.06 18.99
CA ASP A 63 -11.55 3.50 19.02
C ASP A 63 -10.35 4.34 19.52
N GLU A 64 -9.53 3.79 20.42
CA GLU A 64 -8.29 4.44 20.90
C GLU A 64 -7.25 4.57 19.78
N ASP A 65 -7.14 3.58 18.89
CA ASP A 65 -6.25 3.63 17.73
C ASP A 65 -6.66 4.72 16.75
N VAL A 66 -7.98 4.89 16.54
CA VAL A 66 -8.54 5.94 15.68
C VAL A 66 -8.29 7.33 16.29
N ALA A 67 -8.53 7.50 17.59
CA ALA A 67 -8.28 8.77 18.27
C ALA A 67 -6.82 9.18 18.15
N ARG A 68 -5.88 8.25 18.40
CA ARG A 68 -4.45 8.48 18.28
C ARG A 68 -4.03 8.89 16.86
N ALA A 69 -4.53 8.23 15.82
CA ALA A 69 -4.16 8.55 14.45
C ALA A 69 -4.60 9.96 14.02
N LEU A 70 -5.76 10.41 14.49
CA LEU A 70 -6.28 11.75 14.21
C LEU A 70 -5.50 12.86 14.93
N GLU A 71 -4.83 12.55 16.04
CA GLU A 71 -3.96 13.50 16.75
C GLU A 71 -2.61 13.69 16.05
N GLU A 72 -2.12 12.69 15.29
CA GLU A 72 -0.84 12.75 14.56
C GLU A 72 -0.89 13.60 13.28
N ASP A 73 -2.08 13.87 12.74
CA ASP A 73 -2.31 14.66 11.51
C ASP A 73 -2.61 16.17 11.79
N VAL A 74 -2.33 16.68 13.00
CA VAL A 74 -2.56 18.08 13.42
C VAL A 74 -1.27 18.80 13.83
#